data_AF-A0A075GZC2-F1
#
_entry.id   AF-A0A075GZC2-F1
#
_cell.length_a   1.000
_cell.length_b   1.000
_cell.length_c   1.000
_cell.angle_alpha   90.00
_cell.angle_beta   90.00
_cell.angle_gamma   90.00
#
_symmetry.space_group_name_H-M   'P 1'
#
loop_
_entity.id
_entity.type
_entity.pdbx_description
1 polymer ?
#
loop_
_entity_poly.entity_id
_entity_poly.type
_entity_poly.pdbx_seq_one_letter_code
_entity_poly.pdbx_strand_id
1 'polypeptide(L)'
;MVYNVEVGLYYFQYPDQLVHYKMEIIEIISGNCDREVINADLADHQSNQCLSPLGTYYAIDVIIAAIGFVFSISAPIAALKQSGKLKISRGWSKNMARIRLVFGVSLVTIAVSDAMGLLTTEGQPLDWALVLGIPMPALMVEVALLILGVMVIKKAVRRLKSKPKSEFVEPWQMAGAGSFRGSLEKKEKSANKGGVMTVGDLRSALSLDQYEDIFQLGTSSGDDMSVGRMCHYCNGQGCTQCEFKGEFM
;
A
#
# COMPACT_ATOMS: atom_id res chain seq x y z
N MET A 1 30.86 -21.88 9.56
CA MET A 1 31.37 -20.91 10.55
C MET A 1 30.25 -19.93 10.83
N VAL A 2 29.72 -19.96 12.05
CA VAL A 2 28.80 -18.93 12.52
C VAL A 2 29.69 -17.74 12.82
N TYR A 3 29.64 -16.70 11.99
CA TYR A 3 30.27 -15.44 12.34
C TYR A 3 29.54 -14.94 13.60
N ASN A 4 30.21 -15.01 14.75
CA ASN A 4 29.78 -14.33 15.96
C ASN A 4 30.04 -12.84 15.73
N VAL A 5 29.18 -12.22 14.92
CA VAL A 5 29.21 -10.78 14.73
C VAL A 5 28.43 -10.20 15.88
N GLU A 6 29.11 -9.97 17.00
CA GLU A 6 28.71 -8.92 17.93
C GLU A 6 28.90 -7.59 17.18
N VAL A 7 27.95 -7.29 16.28
CA VAL A 7 28.00 -6.09 15.44
C VAL A 7 28.06 -4.88 16.36
N GLY A 8 29.18 -4.16 16.34
CA GLY A 8 29.31 -2.85 17.00
C GLY A 8 29.96 -2.84 18.39
N LEU A 9 30.45 -3.97 18.91
CA LEU A 9 31.19 -4.00 20.19
C LEU A 9 32.63 -4.51 19.98
N TYR A 10 33.60 -3.77 20.51
CA TYR A 10 35.02 -4.10 20.51
C TYR A 10 35.49 -4.27 21.95
N TYR A 11 36.32 -5.27 22.23
CA TYR A 11 36.93 -5.44 23.55
C TYR A 11 38.45 -5.31 23.43
N PHE A 12 39.05 -4.60 24.39
CA PHE A 12 40.49 -4.50 24.54
C PHE A 12 40.88 -4.86 25.97
N GLN A 13 41.88 -5.72 26.11
CA GLN A 13 42.36 -6.17 27.40
C GLN A 13 43.58 -5.34 27.80
N TYR A 14 43.39 -4.43 28.75
CA TYR A 14 44.49 -3.82 29.49
C TYR A 14 45.01 -4.80 30.54
N PRO A 15 46.25 -4.64 31.04
CA PRO A 15 46.83 -5.53 32.04
C PRO A 15 45.95 -5.74 33.29
N ASP A 16 45.18 -4.72 33.68
CA ASP A 16 44.37 -4.75 34.92
C ASP A 16 42.85 -4.76 34.68
N GLN A 17 42.36 -4.61 33.44
CA GLN A 17 40.93 -4.52 33.15
C GLN A 17 40.58 -4.85 31.70
N LEU A 18 39.40 -5.46 31.50
CA LEU A 18 38.81 -5.66 30.18
C LEU A 18 37.84 -4.49 29.91
N VAL A 19 38.14 -3.68 28.88
CA VAL A 19 37.32 -2.52 28.52
C VAL A 19 36.57 -2.81 27.23
N HIS A 20 35.29 -2.45 27.23
CA HIS A 20 34.42 -2.55 26.07
C HIS A 20 34.25 -1.18 25.42
N TYR A 21 34.41 -1.15 24.11
CA TYR A 21 34.22 0.00 23.25
C TYR A 21 33.09 -0.28 22.27
N LYS A 22 32.37 0.78 21.90
CA LYS A 22 31.48 0.75 20.75
C LYS A 22 32.29 1.02 19.49
N MET A 23 32.05 0.26 18.43
CA MET A 23 32.61 0.56 17.12
C MET A 23 31.71 1.54 16.37
N GLU A 24 32.31 2.54 15.73
CA GLU A 24 31.57 3.47 14.88
C GLU A 24 31.15 2.80 13.58
N ILE A 25 29.84 2.76 13.33
CA ILE A 25 29.24 1.99 12.23
C ILE A 25 29.73 2.51 10.86
N ILE A 26 29.95 3.82 10.76
CA ILE A 26 30.43 4.47 9.53
C ILE A 26 31.83 3.97 9.17
N GLU A 27 32.73 3.95 10.15
CA GLU A 27 34.11 3.55 9.94
C GLU A 27 34.21 2.04 9.64
N ILE A 28 33.34 1.22 10.24
CA ILE A 28 33.18 -0.19 9.87
C ILE A 28 32.75 -0.36 8.40
N ILE A 29 31.74 0.40 7.96
CA ILE A 29 31.23 0.33 6.58
C ILE A 29 32.26 0.83 5.57
N SER A 30 33.04 1.84 5.93
CA SER A 30 34.09 2.39 5.09
C SER A 30 35.27 1.43 4.87
N GLY A 31 35.45 0.44 5.76
CA GLY A 31 36.55 -0.50 5.72
C GLY A 31 37.90 0.06 6.17
N ASN A 32 37.92 1.27 6.75
CA ASN A 32 39.14 1.93 7.20
C ASN A 32 39.67 1.42 8.55
N CYS A 33 38.86 0.66 9.29
CA CYS A 33 39.23 0.15 10.61
C CYS A 33 39.93 -1.20 10.54
N ASP A 34 41.26 -1.20 10.70
CA ASP A 34 42.04 -2.43 10.90
C ASP A 34 42.33 -2.68 12.38
N ARG A 35 42.29 -3.96 12.78
CA ARG A 35 42.45 -4.39 14.16
C ARG A 35 43.85 -4.11 14.69
N GLU A 36 44.86 -4.19 13.82
CA GLU A 36 46.26 -3.97 14.18
C GLU A 36 46.52 -2.52 14.59
N VAL A 37 45.99 -1.58 13.80
CA VAL A 37 46.04 -0.13 14.08
C VAL A 37 45.29 0.20 15.36
N ILE A 38 44.07 -0.35 15.50
CA ILE A 38 43.24 -0.16 16.70
C ILE A 38 44.00 -0.61 17.96
N ASN A 39 44.59 -1.81 17.95
CA ASN A 39 45.33 -2.31 19.10
C ASN A 39 46.61 -1.52 19.40
N ALA A 40 47.28 -1.01 18.38
CA ALA A 40 48.46 -0.15 18.56
C ALA A 40 48.07 1.17 19.25
N ASP A 41 46.99 1.81 18.80
CA ASP A 41 46.50 3.08 19.38
C ASP A 41 46.01 2.90 20.82
N LEU A 42 45.28 1.80 21.10
CA LEU A 42 44.82 1.47 22.45
C LEU A 42 45.98 1.11 23.40
N ALA A 43 47.03 0.45 22.89
CA ALA A 43 48.22 0.18 23.69
C ALA A 43 48.96 1.47 24.09
N ASP A 44 48.95 2.49 23.21
CA ASP A 44 49.51 3.82 23.48
C ASP A 44 48.54 4.76 24.23
N HIS A 45 47.40 4.23 24.71
CA HIS A 45 46.35 4.99 25.40
C HIS A 45 45.80 6.16 24.56
N GLN A 46 45.88 6.08 23.24
CA GLN A 46 45.34 7.07 22.32
C GLN A 46 43.88 6.76 21.97
N SER A 47 43.11 7.83 21.72
CA SER A 47 41.75 7.69 21.19
C SER A 47 41.80 7.34 19.71
N ASN A 48 41.13 6.26 19.32
CA ASN A 48 41.00 5.88 17.91
C ASN A 48 39.63 6.33 17.35
N GLN A 49 39.61 6.84 16.12
CA GLN A 49 38.40 7.32 15.43
C GLN A 49 37.37 6.20 15.15
N CYS A 50 37.82 4.95 15.09
CA CYS A 50 36.98 3.76 14.92
C CYS A 50 36.19 3.38 16.18
N LEU A 51 36.57 3.91 17.35
CA LEU A 51 36.05 3.49 18.65
C LEU A 51 35.50 4.67 19.44
N SER A 52 34.33 4.44 20.04
CA SER A 52 33.73 5.36 20.99
C SER A 52 33.46 4.67 22.32
N PRO A 53 33.46 5.41 23.44
CA PRO A 53 33.07 4.86 24.73
C PRO A 53 31.60 4.41 24.72
N LEU A 54 31.27 3.43 25.57
CA LEU A 54 29.89 2.99 25.73
C LEU A 54 29.01 4.13 26.26
N GLY A 55 27.82 4.28 25.67
CA GLY A 55 26.84 5.30 26.05
C GLY A 55 26.84 6.55 25.18
N THR A 56 27.80 6.71 24.25
CA THR A 56 27.74 7.76 23.22
C THR A 56 27.04 7.24 21.97
N TYR A 57 25.93 7.89 21.60
CA TYR A 57 25.15 7.55 20.42
C TYR A 57 25.21 8.71 19.42
N TYR A 58 25.63 8.41 18.19
CA TYR A 58 25.59 9.35 17.08
C TYR A 58 24.24 9.27 16.35
N ALA A 59 23.92 10.30 15.57
CA ALA A 59 22.67 10.35 14.81
C ALA A 59 22.48 9.12 13.90
N ILE A 60 23.58 8.64 13.30
CA ILE A 60 23.61 7.46 12.45
C ILE A 60 23.16 6.18 13.17
N ASP A 61 23.55 6.00 14.44
CA ASP A 61 23.18 4.82 15.23
C ASP A 61 21.67 4.76 15.44
N VAL A 62 21.07 5.91 15.73
CA VAL A 62 19.62 6.05 15.94
C VAL A 62 18.87 5.81 14.62
N ILE A 63 19.38 6.33 13.50
CA ILE A 63 18.79 6.15 12.18
C ILE A 63 18.79 4.66 11.79
N ILE A 64 19.92 3.97 11.95
CA ILE A 64 20.05 2.54 11.62
C ILE A 64 19.14 1.70 12.51
N ALA A 65 19.09 1.97 13.81
CA ALA A 65 18.18 1.30 14.73
C ALA A 65 16.70 1.50 14.33
N ALA A 66 16.31 2.73 13.96
CA ALA A 66 14.96 3.03 13.50
C ALA A 66 14.61 2.30 12.20
N ILE A 67 15.53 2.26 11.23
CA ILE A 67 15.36 1.54 9.97
C ILE A 67 15.19 0.03 10.24
N GLY A 68 16.05 -0.55 11.07
CA GLY A 68 15.96 -1.96 11.47
C GLY A 68 14.63 -2.30 12.13
N PHE A 69 14.14 -1.42 13.01
CA PHE A 69 12.83 -1.58 13.66
C PHE A 69 11.68 -1.55 12.64
N VAL A 70 11.71 -0.60 11.71
CA VAL A 70 10.68 -0.49 10.65
C VAL A 70 10.67 -1.72 9.75
N PHE A 71 11.83 -2.23 9.34
CA PHE A 71 11.91 -3.45 8.53
C PHE A 71 11.41 -4.68 9.27
N SER A 72 11.76 -4.80 10.56
CA SER A 72 11.32 -5.92 11.41
C SER A 72 9.79 -5.99 11.55
N ILE A 73 9.11 -4.84 11.60
CA ILE A 73 7.64 -4.77 11.68
C ILE A 73 6.99 -4.88 10.29
N SER A 74 7.60 -4.28 9.26
CA SER A 74 6.98 -4.22 7.94
C SER A 74 7.04 -5.54 7.18
N ALA A 75 8.08 -6.36 7.36
CA ALA A 75 8.21 -7.67 6.72
C ALA A 75 7.05 -8.64 7.05
N PRO A 76 6.70 -8.90 8.33
CA PRO A 76 5.58 -9.77 8.65
C PRO A 76 4.23 -9.18 8.22
N ILE A 77 4.06 -7.85 8.32
CA ILE A 77 2.82 -7.18 7.87
C ILE A 77 2.65 -7.31 6.34
N ALA A 78 3.72 -7.19 5.57
CA ALA A 78 3.70 -7.37 4.12
C ALA A 78 3.33 -8.82 3.75
N ALA A 79 3.92 -9.81 4.42
CA ALA A 79 3.60 -11.22 4.22
C ALA A 79 2.13 -11.55 4.57
N LEU A 80 1.62 -11.00 5.67
CA LEU A 80 0.21 -11.15 6.09
C LEU A 80 -0.76 -10.45 5.13
N LYS A 81 -0.34 -9.36 4.50
CA LYS A 81 -1.12 -8.66 3.47
C LYS A 81 -1.16 -9.45 2.16
N GLN A 82 -0.05 -10.06 1.74
CA GLN A 82 0.03 -10.85 0.51
C GLN A 82 -0.80 -12.14 0.61
N SER A 83 -0.86 -12.75 1.79
CA SER A 83 -1.73 -13.91 2.05
C SER A 83 -3.22 -13.57 2.17
N GLY A 84 -3.61 -12.30 2.02
CA GLY A 84 -4.99 -11.84 2.10
C GLY A 84 -5.62 -11.90 3.50
N LYS A 85 -4.86 -12.35 4.51
CA LYS A 85 -5.31 -12.53 5.90
C LYS A 85 -5.37 -11.21 6.67
N LEU A 86 -4.64 -10.19 6.24
CA LEU A 86 -4.63 -8.87 6.89
C LEU A 86 -5.51 -7.86 6.14
N LYS A 87 -6.78 -7.73 6.57
CA LYS A 87 -7.62 -6.59 6.19
C LYS A 87 -7.27 -5.40 7.07
N ILE A 88 -6.45 -4.49 6.54
CA ILE A 88 -6.16 -3.22 7.23
C ILE A 88 -7.47 -2.44 7.37
N SER A 89 -7.85 -2.13 8.62
CA SER A 89 -9.02 -1.31 8.90
C SER A 89 -8.97 0.00 8.11
N ARG A 90 -10.13 0.43 7.60
CA ARG A 90 -10.26 1.69 6.87
C ARG A 90 -9.78 2.88 7.71
N GLY A 91 -10.05 2.87 9.02
CA GLY A 91 -9.54 3.87 9.96
C GLY A 91 -8.03 3.90 10.02
N TRP A 92 -7.39 2.73 10.13
CA TRP A 92 -5.93 2.59 10.10
C TRP A 92 -5.34 3.08 8.77
N SER A 93 -5.99 2.78 7.65
CA SER A 93 -5.54 3.25 6.32
C SER A 93 -5.56 4.76 6.18
N LYS A 94 -6.56 5.45 6.76
CA LYS A 94 -6.67 6.91 6.77
C LYS A 94 -5.68 7.53 7.75
N ASN A 95 -5.54 6.96 8.94
CA ASN A 95 -4.59 7.44 9.94
C ASN A 95 -3.15 7.31 9.42
N MET A 96 -2.82 6.19 8.78
CA MET A 96 -1.54 6.00 8.09
C MET A 96 -1.31 7.02 6.96
N ALA A 97 -2.37 7.40 6.24
CA ALA A 97 -2.28 8.47 5.24
C ALA A 97 -2.05 9.85 5.88
N ARG A 98 -2.66 10.13 7.04
CA ARG A 98 -2.42 11.37 7.81
C ARG A 98 -0.99 11.43 8.35
N ILE A 99 -0.49 10.33 8.94
CA ILE A 99 0.89 10.22 9.42
C ILE A 99 1.87 10.47 8.27
N ARG A 100 1.64 9.84 7.11
CA ARG A 100 2.45 10.10 5.91
C ARG A 100 2.38 11.54 5.44
N LEU A 101 1.22 12.19 5.56
CA LEU A 101 1.10 13.61 5.21
C LEU A 101 1.95 14.47 6.15
N VAL A 102 1.83 14.27 7.46
CA VAL A 102 2.62 15.00 8.47
C VAL A 102 4.11 14.78 8.23
N PHE A 103 4.53 13.53 8.04
CA PHE A 103 5.92 13.18 7.73
C PHE A 103 6.42 13.80 6.42
N GLY A 104 5.59 13.80 5.36
CA GLY A 104 5.95 14.42 4.10
C GLY A 104 6.11 15.94 4.23
N VAL A 105 5.24 16.59 4.99
CA VAL A 105 5.35 18.04 5.28
C VAL A 105 6.60 18.33 6.09
N SER A 106 6.90 17.53 7.12
CA SER A 106 8.10 17.75 7.93
C SER A 106 9.38 17.63 7.11
N LEU A 107 9.47 16.68 6.17
CA LEU A 107 10.64 16.57 5.29
C LEU A 107 10.84 17.80 4.41
N VAL A 108 9.75 18.33 3.84
CA VAL A 108 9.81 19.55 3.03
C VAL A 108 10.21 20.76 3.87
N THR A 109 9.66 20.90 5.09
CA THR A 109 10.04 22.00 5.97
C THR A 109 11.51 21.93 6.39
N ILE A 110 12.01 20.72 6.70
CA ILE A 110 13.42 20.51 7.04
C ILE A 110 14.32 20.91 5.88
N ALA A 111 14.02 20.44 4.67
CA ALA A 111 14.81 20.76 3.48
C ALA A 111 14.84 22.27 3.18
N VAL A 112 13.70 22.95 3.32
CA VAL A 112 13.64 24.41 3.12
C VAL A 112 14.37 25.17 4.23
N SER A 113 14.21 24.75 5.50
CA SER A 113 14.93 25.39 6.61
C SER A 113 16.44 25.19 6.52
N ASP A 114 16.88 24.05 6.00
CA ASP A 114 18.30 23.75 5.79
C ASP A 114 18.90 24.62 4.68
N ALA A 115 18.22 24.70 3.53
CA ALA A 115 18.62 25.54 2.41
C ALA A 115 18.66 27.04 2.76
N MET A 116 17.84 27.47 3.73
CA MET A 116 17.85 28.82 4.27
C MET A 116 18.90 29.04 5.37
N GLY A 117 19.64 28.00 5.77
CA GLY A 117 20.63 28.07 6.84
C GLY A 117 20.03 28.26 8.24
N LEU A 118 18.72 28.01 8.42
CA LEU A 118 18.04 28.20 9.70
C LEU A 118 18.37 27.09 10.72
N LEU A 119 18.90 25.97 10.24
CA LEU A 119 19.24 24.81 11.07
C LEU A 119 20.60 24.93 11.76
N THR A 120 21.45 25.88 11.34
CA THR A 120 22.76 26.10 11.94
C THR A 120 22.86 27.51 12.52
N THR A 121 23.68 27.67 13.56
CA THR A 121 23.93 28.98 14.19
C THR A 121 24.72 29.92 13.28
N GLU A 122 25.38 29.38 12.25
CA GLU A 122 26.26 30.10 11.34
C GLU A 122 25.59 30.48 10.00
N GLY A 123 24.33 30.09 9.80
CA GLY A 123 23.60 30.38 8.56
C GLY A 123 24.08 29.57 7.35
N GLN A 124 24.86 28.52 7.58
CA GLN A 124 25.34 27.59 6.55
C GLN A 124 24.43 26.35 6.47
N PRO A 125 24.36 25.68 5.30
CA PRO A 125 23.65 24.41 5.18
C PRO A 125 24.28 23.36 6.11
N LEU A 126 23.45 22.46 6.63
CA LEU A 126 23.88 21.41 7.56
C LEU A 126 24.94 20.50 6.93
N ASP A 127 25.95 20.14 7.70
CA ASP A 127 26.90 19.12 7.27
C ASP A 127 26.26 17.72 7.37
N TRP A 128 25.71 17.28 6.24
CA TRP A 128 25.08 15.98 6.10
C TRP A 128 26.07 14.81 6.24
N ALA A 129 27.38 15.05 6.15
CA ALA A 129 28.39 14.02 6.42
C ALA A 129 28.36 13.60 7.90
N LEU A 130 28.12 14.53 8.82
CA LEU A 130 28.01 14.23 10.25
C LEU A 130 26.72 13.46 10.57
N VAL A 131 25.64 13.71 9.82
CA VAL A 131 24.31 13.12 10.08
C VAL A 131 24.18 11.73 9.46
N LEU A 132 24.55 11.60 8.18
CA LEU A 132 24.42 10.36 7.41
C LEU A 132 25.69 9.51 7.41
N GLY A 133 26.81 10.07 7.87
CA GLY A 133 28.10 9.39 7.91
C GLY A 133 28.74 9.18 6.55
N ILE A 134 28.19 9.77 5.49
CA ILE A 134 28.69 9.64 4.14
C ILE A 134 28.92 11.05 3.61
N PRO A 135 30.11 11.36 3.05
CA PRO A 135 30.35 12.66 2.45
C PRO A 135 29.40 12.85 1.26
N MET A 136 28.37 13.66 1.46
CA MET A 136 27.31 13.95 0.49
C MET A 136 27.20 15.47 0.35
N PRO A 137 27.18 16.02 -0.87
CA PRO A 137 26.92 17.44 -1.07
C PRO A 137 25.54 17.83 -0.50
N ALA A 138 25.46 18.92 0.28
CA ALA A 138 24.23 19.34 0.94
C ALA A 138 23.06 19.51 -0.04
N LEU A 139 23.31 20.14 -1.20
CA LEU A 139 22.32 20.32 -2.27
C LEU A 139 21.69 19.00 -2.75
N MET A 140 22.46 17.90 -2.75
CA MET A 140 21.93 16.61 -3.18
C MET A 140 20.92 16.07 -2.15
N VAL A 141 21.23 16.22 -0.86
CA VAL A 141 20.37 15.76 0.24
C VAL A 141 19.11 16.62 0.33
N GLU A 142 19.24 17.95 0.23
CA GLU A 142 18.12 18.88 0.21
C GLU A 142 17.14 18.58 -0.94
N VAL A 143 17.64 18.41 -2.17
CA VAL A 143 16.81 18.08 -3.33
C VAL A 143 16.16 16.71 -3.17
N ALA A 144 16.88 15.71 -2.65
CA ALA A 144 16.33 14.39 -2.39
C ALA A 144 15.19 14.45 -1.35
N LEU A 145 15.38 15.17 -0.25
CA LEU A 145 14.37 15.37 0.79
C LEU A 145 13.14 16.10 0.26
N LEU A 146 13.33 17.13 -0.58
CA LEU A 146 12.23 17.85 -1.23
C LEU A 146 11.42 16.92 -2.15
N ILE A 147 12.08 16.19 -3.06
CA ILE A 147 11.42 15.29 -4.00
C ILE A 147 10.65 14.20 -3.24
N LEU A 148 11.31 13.57 -2.26
CA LEU A 148 10.71 12.49 -1.47
C LEU A 148 9.53 13.02 -0.66
N GLY A 149 9.67 14.18 0.00
CA GLY A 149 8.61 14.84 0.73
C GLY A 149 7.38 15.12 -0.14
N VAL A 150 7.58 15.73 -1.32
CA VAL A 150 6.48 16.02 -2.27
C VAL A 150 5.81 14.74 -2.78
N MET A 151 6.57 13.68 -3.08
CA MET A 151 6.02 12.40 -3.51
C MET A 151 5.16 11.75 -2.41
N VAL A 152 5.64 11.77 -1.17
CA VAL A 152 4.91 11.24 0.00
C VAL A 152 3.62 12.03 0.24
N ILE A 153 3.67 13.36 0.20
CA ILE A 153 2.49 14.23 0.31
C ILE A 153 1.49 13.91 -0.81
N LYS A 154 1.93 13.88 -2.08
CA LYS A 154 1.06 13.56 -3.23
C LYS A 154 0.37 12.21 -3.06
N LYS A 155 1.06 11.21 -2.51
CA LYS A 155 0.50 9.87 -2.27
C LYS A 155 -0.49 9.89 -1.10
N ALA A 156 -0.17 10.59 -0.02
CA ALA A 156 -1.03 10.74 1.14
C ALA A 156 -2.34 11.48 0.80
N VAL A 157 -2.23 12.62 0.11
CA VAL A 157 -3.38 13.43 -0.32
C VAL A 157 -4.28 12.64 -1.26
N ARG A 158 -3.73 11.88 -2.22
CA ARG A 158 -4.54 11.01 -3.09
C ARG A 158 -5.37 9.99 -2.30
N ARG A 159 -4.83 9.43 -1.22
CA ARG A 159 -5.53 8.46 -0.36
C ARG A 159 -6.54 9.11 0.59
N LEU A 160 -6.30 10.35 1.00
CA LEU A 160 -7.24 11.13 1.82
C LEU A 160 -8.42 11.64 0.99
N LYS A 161 -8.16 12.06 -0.27
CA LYS A 161 -9.18 12.54 -1.22
C LYS A 161 -10.00 11.41 -1.86
N SER A 162 -9.52 10.17 -1.85
CA SER A 162 -10.30 9.05 -2.41
C SER A 162 -11.59 8.89 -1.61
N LYS A 163 -12.72 9.22 -2.24
CA LYS A 163 -14.05 8.98 -1.68
C LYS A 163 -14.21 7.48 -1.40
N PRO A 164 -14.95 7.07 -0.36
CA PRO A 164 -15.48 5.71 -0.33
C PRO A 164 -16.09 5.40 -1.69
N LYS A 165 -15.81 4.23 -2.28
CA LYS A 165 -16.89 3.55 -2.98
C LYS A 165 -17.98 3.40 -1.92
N SER A 166 -19.10 4.08 -2.11
CA SER A 166 -20.24 4.06 -1.20
C SER A 166 -20.60 2.60 -0.93
N GLU A 167 -20.24 2.12 0.25
CA GLU A 167 -20.69 0.85 0.80
C GLU A 167 -22.03 1.13 1.49
N PHE A 168 -22.98 1.59 0.67
CA PHE A 168 -24.42 1.66 0.90
C PHE A 168 -25.02 1.76 -0.50
N VAL A 169 -24.82 0.66 -1.22
CA VAL A 169 -25.49 0.35 -2.47
C VAL A 169 -26.38 -0.79 -2.04
N GLU A 170 -27.67 -0.50 -1.92
CA GLU A 170 -28.66 -1.47 -1.45
C GLU A 170 -28.54 -2.78 -2.25
N PRO A 171 -28.84 -3.96 -1.67
CA PRO A 171 -28.52 -5.26 -2.28
C PRO A 171 -28.92 -5.41 -3.75
N TRP A 172 -29.99 -4.73 -4.19
CA TRP A 172 -30.47 -4.71 -5.57
C TRP A 172 -29.61 -3.90 -6.55
N GLN A 173 -28.88 -2.88 -6.10
CA GLN A 173 -27.98 -2.08 -6.94
C GLN A 173 -26.63 -2.80 -7.18
N MET A 174 -26.27 -3.78 -6.34
CA MET A 174 -25.10 -4.65 -6.57
C MET A 174 -25.34 -5.72 -7.64
N ALA A 175 -26.61 -6.07 -7.94
CA ALA A 175 -26.93 -7.01 -9.01
C ALA A 175 -26.57 -6.46 -10.41
N GLY A 176 -26.58 -5.14 -10.60
CA GLY A 176 -26.18 -4.49 -11.87
C GLY A 176 -24.69 -4.19 -11.99
N ALA A 177 -23.95 -4.10 -10.88
CA ALA A 177 -22.53 -3.71 -10.87
C ALA A 177 -21.57 -4.82 -10.41
N GLY A 178 -22.11 -5.97 -9.99
CA GLY A 178 -21.37 -7.17 -9.67
C GLY A 178 -21.06 -7.95 -10.93
N SER A 179 -19.79 -7.97 -11.32
CA SER A 179 -19.26 -8.97 -12.24
C SER A 179 -19.49 -10.37 -11.66
N PHE A 180 -20.65 -10.96 -11.95
CA PHE A 180 -20.85 -12.38 -11.80
C PHE A 180 -19.85 -13.04 -12.75
N ARG A 181 -18.83 -13.71 -12.20
CA ARG A 181 -17.90 -14.55 -12.95
C ARG A 181 -18.57 -15.89 -13.27
N GLY A 182 -19.73 -15.82 -13.93
CA GLY A 182 -20.32 -16.92 -14.68
C GLY A 182 -19.81 -16.88 -16.11
N SER A 183 -19.79 -18.04 -16.76
CA SER A 183 -19.11 -18.32 -18.03
C SER A 183 -19.11 -17.14 -19.01
N LEU A 184 -17.89 -16.71 -19.35
CA LEU A 184 -17.60 -15.81 -20.46
C LEU A 184 -18.36 -16.25 -21.70
N GLU A 185 -19.26 -15.39 -22.22
CA GLU A 185 -19.45 -15.20 -23.68
C GLU A 185 -20.54 -14.17 -24.09
N LYS A 186 -21.40 -13.67 -23.18
CA LYS A 186 -22.47 -12.71 -23.57
C LYS A 186 -22.30 -11.27 -23.05
N LYS A 187 -21.07 -10.77 -22.93
CA LYS A 187 -20.81 -9.51 -22.21
C LYS A 187 -20.81 -8.21 -23.03
N GLU A 188 -21.30 -8.21 -24.27
CA GLU A 188 -21.31 -6.96 -25.07
C GLU A 188 -22.67 -6.25 -25.17
N LYS A 189 -23.81 -6.92 -24.98
CA LYS A 189 -25.11 -6.28 -25.28
C LYS A 189 -25.87 -5.69 -24.08
N SER A 190 -25.58 -6.09 -22.84
CA SER A 190 -26.37 -5.65 -21.66
C SER A 190 -25.74 -4.49 -20.88
N ALA A 191 -24.41 -4.33 -20.92
CA ALA A 191 -23.71 -3.32 -20.11
C ALA A 191 -24.01 -1.84 -20.49
N ASN A 192 -24.66 -1.59 -21.63
CA ASN A 192 -24.89 -0.24 -22.14
C ASN A 192 -26.25 0.38 -21.77
N LYS A 193 -27.10 -0.35 -21.03
CA LYS A 193 -28.32 0.21 -20.45
C LYS A 193 -28.21 0.13 -18.94
N GLY A 194 -27.91 1.27 -18.31
CA GLY A 194 -27.95 1.44 -16.85
C GLY A 194 -29.37 1.36 -16.28
N GLY A 195 -30.03 0.22 -16.50
CA GLY A 195 -31.34 -0.11 -15.95
C GLY A 195 -31.22 -1.24 -14.92
N VAL A 196 -32.17 -1.28 -13.99
CA VAL A 196 -32.36 -2.42 -13.09
C VAL A 196 -32.48 -3.70 -13.91
N MET A 197 -31.64 -4.67 -13.56
CA MET A 197 -31.61 -5.99 -14.20
C MET A 197 -32.98 -6.65 -14.05
N THR A 198 -33.59 -7.02 -15.18
CA THR A 198 -34.91 -7.65 -15.15
C THR A 198 -34.79 -9.12 -14.75
N VAL A 199 -35.88 -9.72 -14.28
CA VAL A 199 -35.93 -11.17 -13.97
C VAL A 199 -35.55 -12.01 -15.19
N GLY A 200 -35.85 -11.52 -16.40
CA GLY A 200 -35.46 -12.15 -17.66
C GLY A 200 -33.94 -12.17 -17.89
N ASP A 201 -33.23 -11.08 -17.56
CA ASP A 201 -31.77 -11.03 -17.68
C ASP A 201 -31.09 -11.99 -16.70
N LEU A 202 -31.66 -12.17 -15.51
CA LEU A 202 -31.18 -13.10 -14.48
C LEU A 202 -31.39 -14.55 -14.89
N ARG A 203 -32.56 -14.87 -15.45
CA ARG A 203 -32.90 -16.19 -15.97
C ARG A 203 -32.00 -16.60 -17.15
N SER A 204 -31.76 -15.66 -18.07
CA SER A 204 -30.88 -15.89 -19.23
C SER A 204 -29.41 -16.04 -18.83
N ALA A 205 -28.95 -15.28 -17.82
CA ALA A 205 -27.58 -15.40 -17.29
C ALA A 205 -27.30 -16.72 -16.56
N LEU A 206 -28.33 -17.35 -15.99
CA LEU A 206 -28.26 -18.69 -15.37
C LEU A 206 -28.42 -19.83 -16.38
N SER A 207 -28.51 -19.52 -17.68
CA SER A 207 -28.78 -20.49 -18.76
C SER A 207 -30.04 -21.34 -18.51
N LEU A 208 -30.98 -20.85 -17.70
CA LEU A 208 -32.23 -21.56 -17.41
C LEU A 208 -33.12 -21.66 -18.65
N ASP A 209 -32.95 -20.75 -19.61
CA ASP A 209 -33.59 -20.81 -20.93
C ASP A 209 -33.17 -22.06 -21.73
N GLN A 210 -32.02 -22.68 -21.41
CA GLN A 210 -31.56 -23.91 -22.08
C GLN A 210 -32.27 -25.17 -21.56
N TYR A 211 -32.91 -25.09 -20.39
CA TYR A 211 -33.64 -26.18 -19.77
C TYR A 211 -35.17 -26.04 -19.94
N GLU A 212 -35.63 -25.06 -20.73
CA GLU A 212 -37.02 -25.07 -21.18
C GLU A 212 -37.18 -26.14 -22.27
N ASP A 213 -38.05 -27.11 -21.99
CA ASP A 213 -38.33 -28.20 -22.91
C ASP A 213 -38.81 -27.64 -24.25
N ILE A 214 -38.23 -28.17 -25.33
CA ILE A 214 -38.66 -27.93 -26.71
C ILE A 214 -40.16 -28.26 -26.88
N PHE A 215 -40.74 -29.07 -25.99
CA PHE A 215 -42.16 -29.37 -25.94
C PHE A 215 -43.04 -28.21 -25.44
N GLN A 216 -42.49 -27.16 -24.84
CA GLN A 216 -43.19 -25.88 -24.61
C GLN A 216 -42.92 -24.85 -25.72
N LEU A 217 -41.80 -24.96 -26.43
CA LEU A 217 -41.44 -24.09 -27.56
C LEU A 217 -41.99 -24.59 -28.91
N GLY A 218 -42.39 -25.86 -29.00
CA GLY A 218 -42.66 -26.58 -30.25
C GLY A 218 -44.07 -27.15 -30.39
N THR A 219 -45.02 -26.81 -29.51
CA THR A 219 -46.45 -27.16 -29.71
C THR A 219 -47.22 -26.20 -30.59
N SER A 220 -46.56 -25.23 -31.24
CA SER A 220 -47.19 -24.47 -32.33
C SER A 220 -46.30 -24.44 -33.58
N SER A 221 -46.24 -25.56 -34.29
CA SER A 221 -46.04 -25.52 -35.74
C SER A 221 -46.64 -26.75 -36.41
N GLY A 222 -47.86 -26.56 -36.93
CA GLY A 222 -48.58 -27.43 -37.85
C GLY A 222 -50.08 -27.46 -37.57
N ASP A 223 -50.91 -26.50 -38.00
CA ASP A 223 -50.68 -25.36 -38.92
C ASP A 223 -51.60 -24.17 -38.54
N ASP A 224 -51.87 -24.10 -37.26
CA ASP A 224 -53.12 -23.67 -36.67
C ASP A 224 -52.82 -23.37 -35.19
N MET A 225 -53.66 -22.55 -34.57
CA MET A 225 -53.57 -22.12 -33.16
C MET A 225 -52.57 -20.96 -32.91
N SER A 226 -53.06 -19.73 -33.12
CA SER A 226 -52.52 -18.52 -32.52
C SER A 226 -52.74 -18.56 -31.00
N VAL A 227 -51.81 -19.16 -30.26
CA VAL A 227 -51.80 -19.07 -28.80
C VAL A 227 -51.27 -17.69 -28.42
N GLY A 228 -52.17 -16.70 -28.43
CA GLY A 228 -51.90 -15.39 -27.88
C GLY A 228 -51.47 -15.54 -26.42
N ARG A 229 -50.28 -15.03 -26.06
CA ARG A 229 -49.88 -14.98 -24.64
C ARG A 229 -50.86 -14.06 -23.92
N MET A 230 -51.55 -14.58 -22.90
CA MET A 230 -52.41 -13.78 -22.02
C MET A 230 -51.60 -12.60 -21.46
N CYS A 231 -52.04 -11.39 -21.76
CA CYS A 231 -51.33 -10.20 -21.29
C CYS A 231 -51.39 -10.14 -19.76
N HIS A 232 -50.23 -10.24 -19.11
CA HIS A 232 -50.10 -10.35 -17.66
C HIS A 232 -50.56 -9.09 -16.90
N TYR A 233 -50.69 -7.95 -17.59
CA TYR A 233 -51.18 -6.69 -17.02
C TYR A 233 -52.70 -6.63 -16.91
N CYS A 234 -53.42 -7.24 -17.84
CA CYS A 234 -54.88 -7.19 -17.89
C CYS A 234 -55.51 -8.58 -17.82
N ASN A 235 -54.73 -9.61 -17.50
CA ASN A 235 -55.15 -11.00 -17.50
C ASN A 235 -56.01 -11.32 -18.73
N GLY A 236 -55.58 -10.96 -19.95
CA GLY A 236 -56.36 -11.29 -21.16
C GLY A 236 -57.65 -10.50 -21.38
N GLN A 237 -57.96 -9.45 -20.60
CA GLN A 237 -59.12 -8.57 -20.86
C GLN A 237 -58.88 -7.49 -21.94
N GLY A 238 -57.67 -7.42 -22.49
CA GLY A 238 -57.21 -6.33 -23.36
C GLY A 238 -57.01 -5.00 -22.61
N CYS A 239 -55.83 -4.40 -22.74
CA CYS A 239 -55.56 -3.06 -22.22
C CYS A 239 -54.70 -2.24 -23.19
N THR A 240 -54.60 -0.93 -22.96
CA THR A 240 -53.82 -0.01 -23.81
C THR A 240 -52.33 -0.36 -23.84
N GLN A 241 -51.83 -1.06 -22.82
CA GLN A 241 -50.43 -1.53 -22.77
C GLN A 241 -50.15 -2.73 -23.69
N CYS A 242 -51.19 -3.45 -24.14
CA CYS A 242 -51.08 -4.56 -25.09
C CYS A 242 -51.86 -4.31 -26.39
N GLU A 243 -52.14 -3.05 -26.73
CA GLU A 243 -52.92 -2.66 -27.92
C GLU A 243 -54.26 -3.42 -28.06
N PHE A 244 -54.88 -3.80 -26.93
CA PHE A 244 -56.08 -4.65 -26.89
C PHE A 244 -55.94 -6.05 -27.53
N LYS A 245 -54.70 -6.53 -27.76
CA LYS A 245 -54.41 -7.83 -28.40
C LYS A 245 -54.27 -9.00 -27.42
N GLY A 246 -54.59 -8.80 -26.14
CA GLY A 246 -54.66 -9.89 -25.17
C GLY A 246 -56.07 -10.45 -25.16
N GLU A 247 -56.30 -11.55 -25.88
CA GLU A 247 -57.59 -12.24 -25.93
C GLU A 247 -57.69 -13.27 -24.79
N PHE A 248 -58.89 -13.32 -24.19
CA PHE A 248 -59.29 -14.34 -23.23
C PHE A 248 -59.89 -15.50 -24.03
N MET A 249 -59.26 -16.67 -23.96
CA MET A 249 -59.85 -17.95 -24.36
C MET A 249 -60.06 -18.80 -23.13
#